data_AF-A0A7K5WXS3-F1
#
_entry.id   AF-A0A7K5WXS3-F1
#
_cell.length_a   1.000
_cell.length_b   1.000
_cell.length_c   1.000
_cell.angle_alpha   90.00
_cell.angle_beta   90.00
_cell.angle_gamma   90.00
#
_symmetry.space_group_name_H-M   'P 1'
#
loop_
_entity.id
_entity.type
_entity.pdbx_description
1 polymer ?
#
loop_
_entity_poly.entity_id
_entity_poly.type
_entity_poly.pdbx_seq_one_letter_code
_entity_poly.pdbx_strand_id
1 'polypeptide(L)'
;SHRRGPRADMVPEIAAAVGFVSGLLRTRGCVSEQQLQVFSGALREALTEHYKHHWFPEKPSKGSGYRCIRINHRMDPLISKAAGQIGLSLPQLYQLLPSELTLWVDPYEVSYRIGEDGSICVLYEASRPHAGPYGGMLTCKNQMMLGRASPSKNYIMTVSS
;
A
#
# COMPACT_ATOMS: atom_id res chain seq x y z
N SER A 1 -18.08 -23.20 17.82
CA SER A 1 -18.02 -21.73 18.02
C SER A 1 -16.59 -21.27 17.77
N HIS A 2 -16.26 -20.81 16.56
CA HIS A 2 -14.93 -20.30 16.24
C HIS A 2 -14.87 -18.82 16.61
N ARG A 3 -14.22 -18.47 17.71
CA ARG A 3 -13.92 -17.08 18.07
C ARG A 3 -12.96 -16.53 17.02
N ARG A 4 -13.47 -15.72 16.08
CA ARG A 4 -12.63 -14.85 15.24
C ARG A 4 -12.03 -13.80 16.16
N GLY A 5 -10.70 -13.75 16.27
CA GLY A 5 -10.01 -12.64 16.90
C GLY A 5 -10.34 -11.31 16.20
N PRO A 6 -10.01 -10.16 16.82
CA PRO A 6 -10.23 -8.87 16.19
C PRO A 6 -9.45 -8.84 14.87
N ARG A 7 -10.18 -8.84 13.76
CA ARG A 7 -9.59 -8.65 12.43
C ARG A 7 -9.02 -7.24 12.44
N ALA A 8 -7.73 -7.09 12.14
CA ALA A 8 -7.21 -5.77 11.82
C ALA A 8 -8.01 -5.23 10.63
N ASP A 9 -8.62 -4.07 10.84
CA ASP A 9 -9.32 -3.35 9.79
C ASP A 9 -8.29 -2.83 8.78
N MET A 10 -8.61 -2.89 7.48
CA MET A 10 -7.75 -2.46 6.37
C MET A 10 -7.81 -0.94 6.12
N VAL A 11 -8.72 -0.25 6.82
CA VAL A 11 -8.98 1.19 6.65
C VAL A 11 -7.71 2.06 6.74
N PRO A 12 -6.84 1.95 7.77
CA PRO A 12 -5.70 2.85 7.87
C PRO A 12 -4.67 2.61 6.77
N GLU A 13 -4.44 1.37 6.34
CA GLU A 13 -3.53 1.04 5.25
C GLU A 13 -4.08 1.54 3.90
N ILE A 14 -5.37 1.33 3.63
CA ILE A 14 -6.01 1.87 2.43
C ILE A 14 -5.98 3.40 2.43
N ALA A 15 -6.22 4.04 3.58
CA ALA A 15 -6.17 5.50 3.69
C ALA A 15 -4.77 6.05 3.38
N ALA A 16 -3.71 5.40 3.88
CA ALA A 16 -2.33 5.77 3.58
C ALA A 16 -2.01 5.62 2.09
N ALA A 17 -2.40 4.50 1.48
CA ALA A 17 -2.19 4.23 0.06
C ALA A 17 -2.93 5.25 -0.83
N VAL A 18 -4.21 5.50 -0.56
CA VAL A 18 -5.03 6.48 -1.29
C VAL A 18 -4.46 7.88 -1.13
N GLY A 19 -4.09 8.27 0.10
CA GLY A 19 -3.51 9.58 0.39
C GLY A 19 -2.20 9.81 -0.39
N PHE A 20 -1.36 8.78 -0.51
CA PHE A 20 -0.13 8.83 -1.30
C PHE A 20 -0.42 9.06 -2.79
N VAL A 21 -1.32 8.28 -3.40
CA VAL A 21 -1.67 8.44 -4.83
C VAL A 21 -2.33 9.78 -5.10
N SER A 22 -3.27 10.22 -4.24
CA SER A 22 -3.88 11.55 -4.33
C SER A 22 -2.85 12.67 -4.18
N GLY A 23 -1.84 12.47 -3.33
CA GLY A 23 -0.71 13.38 -3.19
C GLY A 23 0.09 13.54 -4.49
N LEU A 24 0.37 12.43 -5.18
CA LEU A 24 1.07 12.47 -6.48
C LEU A 24 0.26 13.25 -7.53
N LEU A 25 -1.04 13.01 -7.62
CA LEU A 25 -1.94 13.73 -8.53
C LEU A 25 -2.01 15.23 -8.21
N ARG A 26 -2.04 15.59 -6.91
CA ARG A 26 -2.03 16.98 -6.45
C ARG A 26 -0.74 17.70 -6.82
N THR A 27 0.41 17.09 -6.56
CA THR A 27 1.71 17.76 -6.74
C THR A 27 2.06 17.96 -8.21
N ARG A 28 1.62 17.05 -9.10
CA ARG A 28 2.02 17.04 -10.51
C ARG A 28 0.96 17.56 -11.47
N GLY A 29 -0.27 17.80 -11.00
CA GLY A 29 -1.39 18.20 -11.84
C GLY A 29 -2.22 19.34 -11.28
N CYS A 30 -2.99 19.99 -12.15
CA CYS A 30 -4.01 20.95 -11.76
C CYS A 30 -5.32 20.23 -11.37
N VAL A 31 -5.25 19.26 -10.46
CA VAL A 31 -6.44 18.54 -9.95
C VAL A 31 -6.96 19.30 -8.73
N SER A 32 -8.23 19.73 -8.79
CA SER A 32 -8.85 20.47 -7.67
C SER A 32 -9.03 19.58 -6.43
N GLU A 33 -9.08 20.18 -5.24
CA GLU A 33 -9.35 19.42 -4.00
C GLU A 33 -10.69 18.67 -4.07
N GLN A 34 -11.72 19.25 -4.69
CA GLN A 34 -13.00 18.58 -4.87
C GLN A 34 -12.86 17.31 -5.73
N GLN A 35 -12.12 17.38 -6.84
CA GLN A 35 -11.81 16.19 -7.65
C GLN A 35 -10.99 15.18 -6.83
N LEU A 36 -9.99 15.61 -6.07
CA LEU A 36 -9.20 14.70 -5.24
C LEU A 36 -10.03 14.00 -4.16
N GLN A 37 -11.05 14.66 -3.58
CA GLN A 37 -11.97 14.02 -2.64
C GLN A 37 -12.80 12.92 -3.32
N VAL A 38 -13.34 13.20 -4.51
CA VAL A 38 -14.10 12.20 -5.29
C VAL A 38 -13.20 11.02 -5.67
N PHE A 39 -12.00 11.29 -6.20
CA PHE A 39 -11.01 10.27 -6.53
C PHE A 39 -10.65 9.41 -5.30
N SER A 40 -10.35 10.06 -4.17
CA SER A 40 -9.96 9.36 -2.94
C SER A 40 -11.08 8.47 -2.41
N GLY A 41 -12.33 8.94 -2.47
CA GLY A 41 -13.51 8.15 -2.10
C GLY A 41 -13.66 6.92 -3.00
N ALA A 42 -13.65 7.13 -4.32
CA ALA A 42 -13.80 6.06 -5.31
C ALA A 42 -12.69 5.01 -5.20
N LEU A 43 -11.44 5.43 -5.03
CA LEU A 43 -10.31 4.51 -4.92
C LEU A 43 -10.39 3.72 -3.61
N ARG A 44 -10.71 4.37 -2.48
CA ARG A 44 -10.89 3.69 -1.19
C ARG A 44 -11.95 2.59 -1.26
N GLU A 45 -13.11 2.88 -1.85
CA GLU A 45 -14.18 1.90 -2.02
C GLU A 45 -13.74 0.73 -2.91
N ALA A 46 -13.10 1.04 -4.04
CA ALA A 46 -12.61 0.02 -4.98
C ALA A 46 -11.58 -0.91 -4.34
N LEU A 47 -10.62 -0.37 -3.57
CA LEU A 47 -9.60 -1.17 -2.88
C LEU A 47 -10.21 -2.01 -1.76
N THR A 48 -11.13 -1.44 -0.98
CA THR A 48 -11.82 -2.15 0.11
C THR A 48 -12.55 -3.38 -0.43
N GLU A 49 -13.31 -3.20 -1.51
CA GLU A 49 -14.01 -4.29 -2.19
C GLU A 49 -13.02 -5.31 -2.80
N HIS A 50 -11.93 -4.84 -3.42
CA HIS A 50 -10.93 -5.71 -4.03
C HIS A 50 -10.21 -6.59 -2.99
N TYR A 51 -9.93 -6.05 -1.81
CA TYR A 51 -9.13 -6.71 -0.76
C TYR A 51 -9.95 -7.59 0.18
N LYS A 52 -11.29 -7.49 0.19
CA LYS A 52 -12.19 -8.11 1.19
C LYS A 52 -11.96 -9.60 1.49
N HIS A 53 -11.51 -10.38 0.50
CA HIS A 53 -11.23 -11.83 0.64
C HIS A 53 -9.75 -12.17 0.58
N HIS A 54 -8.90 -11.16 0.47
CA HIS A 54 -7.46 -11.26 0.34
C HIS A 54 -6.75 -10.49 1.45
N TRP A 55 -7.39 -10.23 2.59
CA TRP A 55 -6.79 -9.56 3.74
C TRP A 55 -6.53 -10.56 4.88
N PHE A 56 -5.26 -10.78 5.22
CA PHE A 56 -4.84 -11.79 6.20
C PHE A 56 -3.92 -11.17 7.27
N PRO A 57 -4.46 -10.52 8.31
CA PRO A 57 -3.65 -9.88 9.35
C PRO A 57 -2.65 -10.82 10.04
N GLU A 58 -2.99 -12.11 10.17
CA GLU A 58 -2.12 -13.10 10.80
C GLU A 58 -0.92 -13.49 9.91
N LYS A 59 -1.03 -13.25 8.60
CA LYS A 59 0.02 -13.51 7.60
C LYS A 59 0.07 -12.34 6.59
N PRO A 60 0.60 -11.17 6.97
CA PRO A 60 0.48 -9.94 6.17
C PRO A 60 0.94 -10.08 4.71
N SER A 61 2.01 -10.83 4.47
CA SER A 61 2.54 -11.07 3.11
C SER A 61 1.64 -11.95 2.25
N LYS A 62 0.73 -12.74 2.84
CA LYS A 62 -0.21 -13.56 2.06
C LYS A 62 -1.15 -12.65 1.28
N GLY A 63 -1.17 -12.81 -0.04
CA GLY A 63 -1.97 -11.97 -0.93
C GLY A 63 -1.38 -10.58 -1.22
N SER A 64 -0.17 -10.27 -0.75
CA SER A 64 0.47 -8.96 -0.99
C SER A 64 0.59 -8.64 -2.49
N GLY A 65 1.02 -9.62 -3.31
CA GLY A 65 1.07 -9.44 -4.77
C GLY A 65 -0.30 -9.20 -5.43
N TYR A 66 -1.39 -9.75 -4.89
CA TYR A 66 -2.74 -9.50 -5.36
C TYR A 66 -3.23 -8.09 -4.99
N ARG A 67 -2.88 -7.61 -3.79
CA ARG A 67 -3.22 -6.27 -3.32
C ARG A 67 -2.28 -5.19 -3.85
N CYS A 68 -1.17 -5.56 -4.47
CA CYS A 68 -0.19 -4.63 -4.97
C CYS A 68 -0.80 -3.72 -6.04
N ILE A 69 -0.69 -2.41 -5.85
CA ILE A 69 -1.01 -1.42 -6.87
C ILE A 69 0.25 -1.20 -7.70
N ARG A 70 0.17 -1.41 -9.01
CA ARG A 70 1.34 -1.34 -9.90
C ARG A 70 1.08 -0.47 -11.11
N ILE A 71 1.99 0.46 -11.35
CA ILE A 71 2.09 1.25 -12.58
C ILE A 71 3.41 0.90 -13.24
N ASN A 72 3.35 0.50 -14.50
CA ASN A 72 4.50 0.32 -15.39
C ASN A 72 4.07 0.76 -16.81
N HIS A 73 4.37 -0.02 -17.84
CA HIS A 73 3.74 0.15 -19.17
C HIS A 73 2.20 0.00 -19.16
N ARG A 74 1.61 -0.44 -18.04
CA ARG A 74 0.17 -0.47 -17.81
C ARG A 74 -0.17 0.29 -16.53
N MET A 75 -1.22 1.10 -16.61
CA MET A 75 -1.85 1.75 -15.46
C MET A 75 -2.64 0.73 -14.64
N ASP A 76 -2.59 0.87 -13.31
CA ASP A 76 -3.44 0.09 -12.43
C ASP A 76 -4.93 0.34 -12.76
N PRO A 77 -5.75 -0.72 -12.93
CA PRO A 77 -7.14 -0.56 -13.36
C PRO A 77 -8.02 0.12 -12.31
N LEU A 78 -7.72 -0.01 -11.01
CA LEU A 78 -8.49 0.65 -9.95
C LEU A 78 -8.17 2.14 -9.91
N ILE A 79 -6.89 2.51 -10.07
CA ILE A 79 -6.49 3.92 -10.26
C ILE A 79 -7.16 4.50 -11.50
N SER A 80 -7.06 3.82 -12.65
CA SER A 80 -7.63 4.31 -13.90
C SER A 80 -9.15 4.50 -13.81
N LYS A 81 -9.85 3.55 -13.20
CA LYS A 81 -11.30 3.64 -12.99
C LYS A 81 -11.67 4.80 -12.06
N ALA A 82 -10.99 4.96 -10.93
CA ALA A 82 -11.27 6.04 -9.98
C ALA A 82 -10.96 7.42 -10.59
N ALA A 83 -9.86 7.54 -11.31
CA ALA A 83 -9.46 8.77 -11.96
C ALA A 83 -10.39 9.17 -13.13
N GLY A 84 -10.94 8.18 -13.85
CA GLY A 84 -11.94 8.42 -14.89
C GLY A 84 -13.19 9.13 -14.34
N GLN A 85 -13.57 8.90 -13.08
CA GLN A 85 -14.72 9.56 -12.45
C GLN A 85 -14.52 11.07 -12.25
N ILE A 86 -13.27 11.53 -12.23
CA ILE A 86 -12.92 12.95 -12.06
C ILE A 86 -12.47 13.59 -13.37
N GLY A 87 -12.66 12.90 -14.49
CA GLY A 87 -12.35 13.38 -15.84
C GLY A 87 -10.88 13.23 -16.26
N LEU A 88 -10.05 12.48 -15.51
CA LEU A 88 -8.68 12.22 -15.93
C LEU A 88 -8.62 11.06 -16.94
N SER A 89 -8.09 11.36 -18.12
CA SER A 89 -7.82 10.37 -19.15
C SER A 89 -6.57 9.54 -18.83
N LEU A 90 -6.47 8.36 -19.46
CA LEU A 90 -5.31 7.48 -19.29
C LEU A 90 -3.97 8.16 -19.69
N PRO A 91 -3.87 8.93 -20.79
CA PRO A 91 -2.65 9.69 -21.09
C PRO A 91 -2.27 10.71 -20.02
N GLN A 92 -3.26 11.41 -19.43
CA GLN A 92 -2.99 12.33 -18.33
C GLN A 92 -2.46 11.58 -17.11
N LEU A 93 -2.99 10.40 -16.77
CA LEU A 93 -2.45 9.60 -15.67
C LEU A 93 -0.98 9.22 -15.88
N TYR A 94 -0.57 8.84 -17.09
CA TYR A 94 0.84 8.55 -17.38
C TYR A 94 1.75 9.78 -17.28
N GLN A 95 1.23 11.00 -17.48
CA GLN A 95 1.97 12.24 -17.27
C GLN A 95 2.06 12.61 -15.79
N LEU A 96 1.00 12.35 -15.04
CA LEU A 96 0.83 12.79 -13.65
C LEU A 96 1.42 11.82 -12.62
N LEU A 97 1.48 10.52 -12.91
CA LEU A 97 1.97 9.49 -12.00
C LEU A 97 3.39 9.03 -12.41
N PRO A 98 4.18 8.47 -11.48
CA PRO A 98 5.44 7.85 -11.85
C PRO A 98 5.23 6.76 -12.90
N SER A 99 6.11 6.71 -13.91
CA SER A 99 6.07 5.68 -14.96
C SER A 99 6.23 4.27 -14.40
N GLU A 100 6.91 4.16 -13.26
CA GLU A 100 7.11 2.92 -12.54
C GLU A 100 6.84 3.13 -11.05
N LEU A 101 5.74 2.57 -10.57
CA LEU A 101 5.34 2.57 -9.17
C LEU A 101 4.92 1.16 -8.79
N THR A 102 5.43 0.68 -7.66
CA THR A 102 4.91 -0.50 -6.99
C THR A 102 4.56 -0.09 -5.57
N LEU A 103 3.30 -0.29 -5.17
CA LEU A 103 2.77 0.09 -3.86
C LEU A 103 2.12 -1.14 -3.21
N TRP A 104 2.71 -1.60 -2.12
CA TRP A 104 2.22 -2.71 -1.33
C TRP A 104 1.32 -2.19 -0.21
N VAL A 105 0.11 -2.73 -0.13
CA VAL A 105 -0.88 -2.40 0.89
C VAL A 105 -1.16 -3.67 1.68
N ASP A 106 -0.42 -3.87 2.76
CA ASP A 106 -0.43 -5.09 3.56
C ASP A 106 -0.87 -4.78 4.99
N PRO A 107 -1.48 -5.73 5.72
CA PRO A 107 -1.81 -5.50 7.12
C PRO A 107 -0.60 -4.99 7.90
N TYR A 108 -0.80 -3.86 8.58
CA TYR A 108 0.19 -3.14 9.39
C TYR A 108 1.34 -2.48 8.64
N GLU A 109 1.41 -2.53 7.30
CA GLU A 109 2.49 -1.88 6.53
C GLU A 109 2.00 -1.43 5.15
N VAL A 110 2.24 -0.16 4.82
CA VAL A 110 2.15 0.34 3.44
C VAL A 110 3.52 0.81 3.03
N SER A 111 4.03 0.24 1.94
CA SER A 111 5.36 0.58 1.42
C SER A 111 5.31 0.71 -0.10
N TYR A 112 6.25 1.45 -0.66
CA TYR A 112 6.29 1.69 -2.10
C TYR A 112 7.72 1.72 -2.63
N ARG A 113 7.82 1.57 -3.94
CA ARG A 113 9.03 1.77 -4.73
C ARG A 113 8.68 2.55 -6.00
N ILE A 114 9.48 3.56 -6.32
CA ILE A 114 9.41 4.29 -7.60
C ILE A 114 10.66 3.94 -8.43
N GLY A 115 10.45 3.49 -9.67
CA GLY A 115 11.52 2.94 -10.53
C GLY A 115 11.83 1.47 -10.25
N GLU A 116 12.37 0.74 -11.24
CA GLU A 116 12.82 -0.65 -11.04
C GLU A 116 13.90 -0.76 -9.94
N ASP A 117 14.88 0.14 -9.96
CA ASP A 117 16.01 0.19 -9.02
C ASP A 117 15.77 1.12 -7.82
N GLY A 118 14.53 1.55 -7.59
CA GLY A 118 14.19 2.44 -6.49
C GLY A 118 14.37 1.81 -5.11
N SER A 119 14.66 2.63 -4.11
CA SER A 119 14.59 2.24 -2.70
C SER A 119 13.14 1.95 -2.29
N ILE A 120 12.96 0.99 -1.39
CA ILE A 120 11.67 0.77 -0.73
C ILE A 120 11.51 1.79 0.39
N CYS A 121 10.40 2.52 0.37
CA CYS A 121 10.03 3.50 1.39
C CYS A 121 8.74 3.07 2.08
N VAL A 122 8.67 3.26 3.40
CA VAL A 122 7.48 2.95 4.21
C VAL A 122 6.63 4.21 4.36
N LEU A 123 5.34 4.13 4.01
CA LEU A 123 4.34 5.19 4.17
C LEU A 123 3.54 5.06 5.45
N TYR A 124 3.30 3.82 5.87
CA TYR A 124 2.55 3.49 7.08
C TYR A 124 3.13 2.24 7.71
N GLU A 125 3.24 2.23 9.03
CA GLU A 125 3.62 1.07 9.82
C GLU A 125 2.83 1.06 11.12
N ALA A 126 2.33 -0.10 11.51
CA ALA A 126 1.64 -0.30 12.78
C ALA A 126 2.17 -1.53 13.53
N SER A 127 2.00 -1.52 14.84
CA SER A 127 2.37 -2.66 15.69
C SER A 127 1.42 -3.83 15.46
N ARG A 128 1.97 -5.01 15.17
CA ARG A 128 1.17 -6.24 15.11
C ARG A 128 0.65 -6.57 16.51
N PRO A 129 -0.66 -6.81 16.68
CA PRO A 129 -1.18 -7.28 17.96
C PRO A 129 -0.47 -8.60 18.30
N HIS A 130 0.30 -8.59 19.38
CA HIS A 130 1.06 -9.75 19.83
C HIS A 130 0.11 -10.91 20.13
N ALA A 131 0.25 -12.02 19.39
CA ALA A 131 -0.39 -13.28 19.74
C ALA A 131 0.46 -13.97 20.83
N GLY A 132 0.27 -13.59 22.10
CA GLY A 132 0.93 -14.29 23.21
C GLY A 132 0.46 -13.84 24.60
N PRO A 133 0.19 -14.75 25.55
CA PRO A 133 -0.21 -14.41 26.92
C PRO A 133 0.97 -14.02 27.82
N TYR A 134 2.18 -13.86 27.28
CA TYR A 134 3.36 -13.43 28.03
C TYR A 134 3.94 -12.17 27.41
N GLY A 135 3.40 -11.02 27.82
CA GLY A 135 4.06 -9.73 27.62
C GLY A 135 5.34 -9.69 28.44
N GLY A 136 6.49 -9.81 27.78
CA GLY A 136 7.78 -9.90 28.44
C GLY A 136 8.94 -9.46 27.54
N MET A 137 9.12 -8.15 27.46
CA MET A 137 10.40 -7.44 27.32
C MET A 137 11.25 -7.68 26.06
N LEU A 138 11.11 -6.79 25.07
CA LEU A 138 12.26 -6.29 24.30
C LEU A 138 12.11 -4.77 24.19
N THR A 139 12.67 -4.05 25.16
CA THR A 139 12.79 -2.59 25.06
C THR A 139 14.00 -2.26 24.18
N CYS A 140 13.82 -1.21 23.39
CA CYS A 140 14.68 -0.66 22.33
C CYS A 140 16.08 -0.16 22.75
N LYS A 141 16.62 -0.59 23.90
CA LYS A 141 17.90 -0.09 24.42
C LYS A 141 19.15 -0.91 24.07
N ASN A 142 19.02 -2.13 23.53
CA ASN A 142 20.20 -2.97 23.23
C ASN A 142 20.65 -3.00 21.75
N GLN A 143 20.06 -2.19 20.87
CA GLN A 143 20.39 -2.24 19.43
C GLN A 143 21.27 -1.09 18.92
N MET A 144 21.78 -0.21 19.80
CA MET A 144 22.59 0.94 19.40
C MET A 144 24.10 0.64 19.27
N MET A 145 24.56 -0.61 19.40
CA MET A 145 26.00 -0.92 19.48
C MET A 145 26.58 -1.84 18.40
N LEU A 146 25.86 -2.12 17.30
CA LEU A 146 26.47 -2.77 16.13
C LEU A 146 25.82 -2.21 14.85
N GLY A 147 26.41 -1.14 14.31
CA GLY A 147 25.97 -0.56 13.05
C GLY A 147 26.07 -1.56 11.91
N ARG A 148 24.98 -1.72 11.15
CA ARG A 148 24.95 -2.32 9.81
C ARG A 148 23.79 -1.74 9.01
N ALA A 149 24.07 -1.46 7.73
CA ALA A 149 23.11 -1.00 6.73
C ALA A 149 21.86 -1.91 6.66
N SER A 150 20.71 -1.30 6.32
CA SER A 150 19.44 -1.99 6.12
C SER A 150 19.61 -3.25 5.25
N PRO A 151 19.16 -4.43 5.70
CA PRO A 151 19.17 -5.60 4.85
C PRO A 151 18.04 -5.47 3.81
N SER A 152 18.38 -5.73 2.56
CA SER A 152 17.41 -5.90 1.46
C SER A 152 16.47 -7.07 1.79
N LYS A 153 15.18 -6.77 1.99
CA LYS A 153 14.13 -7.80 2.06
C LYS A 153 13.86 -8.29 0.64
N ASN A 154 14.36 -9.48 0.30
CA ASN A 154 14.13 -10.15 -0.98
C ASN A 154 12.66 -10.57 -1.10
N TYR A 155 11.89 -9.84 -1.92
CA TYR A 155 10.58 -10.29 -2.40
C TYR A 155 10.81 -11.21 -3.61
N ILE A 156 10.85 -12.53 -3.40
CA ILE A 156 10.88 -13.49 -4.51
C ILE A 156 9.46 -13.56 -5.10
N MET A 157 9.29 -13.04 -6.32
CA MET A 157 8.08 -13.24 -7.13
C MET A 157 8.27 -14.51 -7.95
N THR A 158 7.65 -15.62 -7.55
CA THR A 158 7.57 -16.83 -8.38
C THR A 158 6.56 -16.59 -9.50
N VAL A 159 7.03 -16.49 -10.74
CA VAL A 159 6.18 -16.61 -11.94
C VAL A 159 5.89 -18.09 -12.18
N SER A 160 4.62 -18.47 -12.21
CA SER A 160 4.21 -19.79 -12.70
C SER A 160 3.97 -19.68 -14.21
N SER A 161 4.56 -20.62 -14.96
CA SER A 161 4.40 -20.79 -16.41
C SER A 161 3.02 -21.33 -16.78
#